data_AF-A0A9X6X6Z7-F1
#
_entry.id   AF-A0A9X6X6Z7-F1
#
_cell.length_a   1.000
_cell.length_b   1.000
_cell.length_c   1.000
_cell.angle_alpha   90.00
_cell.angle_beta   90.00
_cell.angle_gamma   90.00
#
_symmetry.space_group_name_H-M   'P 1'
#
loop_
_entity.id
_entity.type
_entity.pdbx_description
1 polymer ?
#
loop_
_entity_poly.entity_id
_entity_poly.type
_entity_poly.pdbx_seq_one_letter_code
_entity_poly.pdbx_strand_id
1 'polypeptide(L)'
;MVIMINNVVLVGRLTKEPILQTTPNGRKTTFINIATNVYSDYLKKTRTNYVSVKLWGPIAEYATKKAKKGMEVSIEGVIKTSSYVKESEKPIYVTEIIVEKFHLFTRRSEELTHNAIESRTNEFEEFVKALQ
;
A
#
# COMPACT_ATOMS: atom_id res chain seq x y z
N MET A 1 31.77 -6.27 13.82
CA MET A 1 30.32 -6.02 13.62
C MET A 1 30.14 -5.57 12.18
N VAL A 2 29.62 -6.43 11.30
CA VAL A 2 29.35 -6.06 9.90
C VAL A 2 27.89 -5.61 9.84
N ILE A 3 27.67 -4.38 9.36
CA ILE A 3 26.34 -3.84 9.14
C ILE A 3 25.96 -4.22 7.70
N MET A 4 25.03 -5.16 7.55
CA MET A 4 24.43 -5.48 6.25
C MET A 4 23.28 -4.52 6.00
N ILE A 5 23.25 -3.88 4.82
CA ILE A 5 22.22 -2.91 4.44
C ILE A 5 21.25 -3.58 3.46
N ASN A 6 19.97 -3.62 3.83
CA ASN A 6 18.87 -3.92 2.93
C ASN A 6 17.85 -2.79 3.11
N ASN A 7 17.79 -1.87 2.14
CA ASN A 7 16.88 -0.73 2.17
C ASN A 7 16.32 -0.50 0.77
N VAL A 8 15.03 -0.25 0.69
CA VAL A 8 14.29 0.05 -0.54
C VAL A 8 13.41 1.25 -0.31
N VAL A 9 13.54 2.26 -1.16
CA VAL A 9 12.69 3.46 -1.17
C VAL A 9 12.07 3.57 -2.55
N LEU A 10 10.73 3.65 -2.61
CA LEU A 10 10.00 3.82 -3.87
C LEU A 10 8.94 4.90 -3.75
N VAL A 11 8.72 5.61 -4.85
CA VAL A 11 7.56 6.48 -5.05
C VAL A 11 6.85 6.04 -6.32
N GLY A 12 5.53 5.89 -6.25
CA GLY A 12 4.75 5.46 -7.39
C GLY A 12 3.25 5.48 -7.12
N ARG A 13 2.47 4.91 -8.03
CA ARG A 13 1.00 4.94 -7.95
C ARG A 13 0.41 3.56 -7.68
N LEU A 14 -0.62 3.52 -6.84
CA LEU A 14 -1.38 2.31 -6.58
C LEU A 14 -2.10 1.84 -7.84
N THR A 15 -1.88 0.59 -8.26
CA THR A 15 -2.55 0.04 -9.45
C THR A 15 -3.95 -0.50 -9.16
N LYS A 16 -4.24 -0.78 -7.89
CA LYS A 16 -5.50 -1.30 -7.37
C LYS A 16 -5.74 -0.78 -5.96
N GLU A 17 -6.97 -0.92 -5.49
CA GLU A 17 -7.31 -0.59 -4.12
C GLU A 17 -6.63 -1.55 -3.12
N PRO A 18 -6.14 -1.06 -1.97
CA PRO A 18 -5.53 -1.91 -0.96
C PRO A 18 -6.57 -2.81 -0.28
N ILE A 19 -6.34 -4.12 -0.27
CA ILE A 19 -7.24 -5.08 0.37
C ILE A 19 -6.62 -5.52 1.70
N LEU A 20 -7.32 -5.22 2.80
CA LEU A 20 -6.96 -5.70 4.13
C LEU A 20 -7.33 -7.17 4.27
N GLN A 21 -6.37 -7.97 4.71
CA GLN A 21 -6.54 -9.38 5.02
C GLN A 21 -6.04 -9.65 6.43
N THR A 22 -6.54 -10.72 7.03
CA THR A 22 -6.09 -11.20 8.33
C THR A 22 -5.46 -12.57 8.12
N THR A 23 -4.19 -12.70 8.53
CA THR A 23 -3.49 -13.99 8.48
C THR A 23 -4.09 -14.97 9.49
N PRO A 24 -3.84 -16.29 9.34
CA PRO A 24 -4.29 -17.29 10.32
C PRO A 24 -3.83 -17.00 11.77
N ASN A 25 -2.69 -16.31 11.92
CA ASN A 25 -2.14 -15.91 13.21
C ASN A 25 -2.73 -14.60 13.74
N GLY A 26 -3.85 -14.11 13.17
CA GLY A 26 -4.54 -12.88 13.59
C GLY A 26 -3.86 -11.58 13.19
N ARG A 27 -2.71 -11.61 12.51
CA ARG A 27 -2.02 -10.39 12.06
C ARG A 27 -2.66 -9.83 10.82
N LYS A 28 -2.98 -8.53 10.84
CA LYS A 28 -3.49 -7.80 9.68
C LYS A 28 -2.38 -7.51 8.68
N THR A 29 -2.68 -7.72 7.41
CA THR A 29 -1.78 -7.53 6.27
C THR A 29 -2.54 -6.88 5.13
N THR A 30 -1.88 -6.01 4.37
CA THR A 30 -2.44 -5.41 3.16
C THR A 30 -1.44 -5.61 2.04
N PHE A 31 -1.94 -6.06 0.89
CA PHE A 31 -1.14 -6.25 -0.32
C PHE A 31 -1.45 -5.13 -1.30
N ILE A 32 -0.42 -4.40 -1.72
CA ILE A 32 -0.54 -3.37 -2.76
C ILE A 32 0.45 -3.65 -3.89
N ASN A 33 0.09 -3.15 -5.07
CA ASN A 33 1.00 -3.11 -6.21
C ASN A 33 1.21 -1.64 -6.59
N ILE A 34 2.48 -1.23 -6.68
CA ILE A 34 2.87 0.14 -7.01
C ILE A 34 3.46 0.14 -8.41
N ALA A 35 2.96 1.03 -9.26
CA ALA A 35 3.55 1.34 -10.56
C ALA A 35 4.63 2.42 -10.39
N THR A 36 5.86 2.10 -10.77
CA THR A 36 7.00 3.01 -10.76
C THR A 36 7.54 3.17 -12.19
N ASN A 37 7.90 4.38 -12.58
CA ASN A 37 8.46 4.62 -13.92
C ASN A 37 9.98 4.66 -13.85
N VAL A 38 10.62 3.98 -14.80
CA VAL A 38 12.07 3.99 -14.98
C VAL A 38 12.36 4.47 -16.40
N TYR A 39 13.16 5.52 -16.53
CA TYR A 39 13.65 5.96 -17.84
C TYR A 39 14.80 5.05 -18.28
N SER A 40 14.70 4.51 -19.49
CA SER A 40 15.78 3.74 -20.10
C SER A 40 16.51 4.62 -21.10
N ASP A 41 17.76 5.00 -20.77
CA ASP A 41 18.61 5.81 -21.65
C ASP A 41 18.90 5.09 -22.98
N TYR A 42 19.16 3.78 -22.91
CA TYR A 42 19.45 2.96 -24.08
C TYR A 42 18.26 2.90 -25.05
N LEU A 43 17.04 2.69 -24.53
CA LEU A 43 15.84 2.61 -25.35
C LEU A 43 15.22 3.98 -25.64
N LYS A 44 15.74 5.05 -25.01
CA LYS A 44 15.18 6.41 -24.97
C LYS A 44 13.67 6.41 -24.66
N LYS A 45 13.24 5.54 -23.76
CA LYS A 45 11.82 5.28 -23.45
C LYS A 45 11.61 5.08 -21.95
N THR A 46 10.45 5.51 -21.47
CA THR A 46 9.99 5.23 -20.11
C THR A 46 9.33 3.85 -20.07
N ARG A 47 9.76 3.01 -19.13
CA ARG A 47 9.13 1.72 -18.82
C ARG A 47 8.49 1.78 -17.43
N THR A 48 7.30 1.23 -17.30
CA THR A 48 6.66 1.05 -15.99
C THR A 48 7.02 -0.30 -15.40
N ASN A 49 7.49 -0.30 -14.17
CA ASN A 49 7.63 -1.48 -13.33
C ASN A 49 6.44 -1.57 -12.36
N TYR A 50 6.06 -2.80 -12.05
CA TYR A 50 5.02 -3.09 -11.07
C TYR A 50 5.65 -3.85 -9.93
N VAL A 51 5.64 -3.22 -8.75
CA VAL A 51 6.31 -3.76 -7.56
C VAL A 51 5.28 -4.20 -6.56
N SER A 52 5.40 -5.44 -6.10
CA SER A 52 4.55 -6.01 -5.05
C SER A 52 5.06 -5.63 -3.67
N VAL A 53 4.14 -5.15 -2.84
CA VAL A 53 4.44 -4.53 -1.55
C VAL A 53 3.47 -5.06 -0.52
N LYS A 54 4.02 -5.40 0.65
CA LYS A 54 3.30 -6.00 1.76
C LYS A 54 3.42 -5.10 2.99
N LEU A 55 2.28 -4.64 3.49
CA LEU A 55 2.18 -3.83 4.69
C LEU A 55 1.58 -4.67 5.81
N TRP A 56 1.98 -4.37 7.05
CA TRP A 56 1.53 -5.11 8.23
C TRP A 56 0.95 -4.18 9.30
N GLY A 57 0.06 -4.74 10.13
CA GLY A 57 -0.42 -4.10 11.35
C GLY A 57 -1.07 -2.73 11.10
N PRO A 58 -0.75 -1.69 11.89
CA PRO A 58 -1.35 -0.36 11.74
C PRO A 58 -1.15 0.26 10.36
N ILE A 59 -0.01 0.00 9.70
CA ILE A 59 0.27 0.52 8.35
C ILE A 59 -0.68 -0.14 7.33
N ALA A 60 -0.95 -1.44 7.48
CA ALA A 60 -1.90 -2.15 6.64
C ALA A 60 -3.32 -1.59 6.77
N GLU A 61 -3.76 -1.35 8.01
CA GLU A 61 -5.07 -0.75 8.30
C GLU A 61 -5.18 0.66 7.72
N TYR A 62 -4.17 1.50 7.95
CA TYR A 62 -4.12 2.86 7.46
C TYR A 62 -4.20 2.92 5.93
N ALA A 63 -3.38 2.11 5.25
CA ALA A 63 -3.37 2.06 3.79
C ALA A 63 -4.74 1.65 3.23
N THR A 64 -5.40 0.63 3.81
CA THR A 64 -6.74 0.23 3.37
C THR A 64 -7.81 1.28 3.66
N LYS A 65 -7.72 2.00 4.78
CA LYS A 65 -8.70 3.05 5.12
C LYS A 65 -8.59 4.29 4.23
N LYS A 66 -7.36 4.69 3.89
CA LYS A 66 -7.10 6.02 3.29
C LYS A 66 -6.65 5.98 1.84
N ALA A 67 -5.95 4.93 1.40
CA ALA A 67 -5.39 4.88 0.06
C ALA A 67 -6.36 4.24 -0.94
N LYS A 68 -6.45 4.82 -2.13
CA LYS A 68 -7.31 4.38 -3.24
C LYS A 68 -6.49 4.11 -4.49
N LYS A 69 -7.07 3.36 -5.43
CA LYS A 69 -6.45 3.13 -6.75
C LYS A 69 -6.06 4.47 -7.39
N GLY A 70 -4.87 4.53 -7.97
CA GLY A 70 -4.33 5.69 -8.66
C GLY A 70 -3.64 6.72 -7.77
N MET A 71 -3.82 6.65 -6.44
CA MET A 71 -3.13 7.55 -5.51
C MET A 71 -1.62 7.31 -5.53
N GLU A 72 -0.88 8.40 -5.39
CA GLU A 72 0.56 8.38 -5.29
C GLU A 72 0.98 8.10 -3.85
N VAL A 73 1.98 7.24 -3.68
CA VAL A 73 2.47 6.76 -2.39
C VAL A 73 3.99 6.74 -2.38
N SER A 74 4.59 6.97 -1.21
CA SER A 74 5.98 6.62 -0.95
C SER A 74 6.06 5.47 0.04
N ILE A 75 7.02 4.58 -0.19
CA ILE A 75 7.31 3.48 0.71
C ILE A 75 8.81 3.41 1.01
N GLU A 76 9.12 3.03 2.24
CA GLU A 76 10.45 2.65 2.70
C GLU A 76 10.33 1.28 3.38
N GLY A 77 11.31 0.41 3.14
CA GLY A 77 11.35 -0.90 3.78
C GLY A 77 12.44 -1.78 3.21
N VAL A 78 12.21 -3.10 3.26
CA VAL A 78 13.23 -4.10 2.91
C VAL A 78 12.71 -5.04 1.83
N ILE A 79 13.59 -5.44 0.89
CA ILE A 79 13.23 -6.47 -0.08
C ILE A 79 13.33 -7.85 0.57
N LYS A 80 12.33 -8.70 0.33
CA LYS A 80 12.30 -10.08 0.81
C LYS A 80 11.85 -11.01 -0.30
N THR A 81 12.58 -12.09 -0.49
CA THR A 81 12.18 -13.20 -1.35
C THR A 81 11.77 -14.38 -0.48
N SER A 82 10.63 -14.96 -0.79
CA SER A 82 10.14 -16.21 -0.19
C SER A 82 9.81 -17.21 -1.28
N SER A 83 9.82 -18.50 -0.96
CA SER A 83 9.38 -19.53 -1.89
C SER A 83 8.27 -20.36 -1.26
N TYR A 84 7.36 -20.84 -2.09
CA TYR A 84 6.38 -21.85 -1.72
C TYR A 84 6.20 -22.85 -2.87
N VAL A 85 5.82 -24.08 -2.53
CA VAL A 85 5.54 -25.13 -3.50
C VAL A 85 4.02 -25.23 -3.63
N LYS A 86 3.50 -25.09 -4.86
CA LYS A 86 2.16 -25.56 -5.19
C LYS A 86 2.28 -27.00 -5.67
N GLU A 87 1.17 -27.72 -5.77
CA GLU A 87 1.09 -29.14 -6.18
C GLU A 87 1.94 -29.53 -7.42
N SER A 88 2.36 -28.55 -8.22
CA SER A 88 3.41 -28.67 -9.24
C SER A 88 4.79 -28.49 -8.60
N GLU A 89 5.54 -29.58 -8.42
CA GLU A 89 6.81 -29.76 -7.65
C GLU A 89 7.89 -28.65 -7.72
N LYS A 90 7.80 -27.68 -8.65
CA LYS A 90 8.75 -26.57 -8.76
C LYS A 90 8.44 -25.46 -7.74
N PRO A 91 9.44 -24.97 -6.99
CA PRO A 91 9.25 -23.87 -6.06
C PRO A 91 8.91 -22.57 -6.81
N ILE A 92 7.86 -21.89 -6.37
CA ILE A 92 7.47 -20.56 -6.83
C ILE A 92 8.13 -19.54 -5.92
N TYR A 93 8.93 -18.63 -6.50
CA TYR A 93 9.56 -17.53 -5.78
C TYR A 93 8.69 -16.28 -5.87
N VAL A 94 8.52 -15.61 -4.73
CA VAL A 94 7.84 -14.31 -4.64
C VAL A 94 8.80 -13.32 -4.00
N THR A 95 9.06 -12.24 -4.71
CA THR A 95 9.86 -11.10 -4.23
C THR A 95 8.93 -9.94 -3.94
N GLU A 96 8.95 -9.46 -2.69
CA GLU A 96 8.09 -8.39 -2.20
C GLU A 96 8.91 -7.39 -1.39
N ILE A 97 8.40 -6.17 -1.27
CA ILE A 97 8.92 -5.20 -0.30
C ILE A 97 8.06 -5.28 0.96
N ILE A 98 8.71 -5.49 2.10
CA ILE A 98 8.08 -5.40 3.42
C ILE A 98 8.23 -3.96 3.90
N VAL A 99 7.10 -3.29 4.10
CA VAL A 99 7.07 -1.85 4.40
C VAL A 99 7.33 -1.57 5.87
N GLU A 100 8.20 -0.59 6.11
CA GLU A 100 8.47 0.01 7.42
C GLU A 100 7.87 1.41 7.53
N LYS A 101 7.87 2.19 6.45
CA LYS A 101 7.20 3.50 6.38
C LYS A 101 6.36 3.62 5.11
N PHE A 102 5.18 4.20 5.27
CA PHE A 102 4.21 4.41 4.18
C PHE A 102 3.67 5.83 4.27
N HIS A 103 3.75 6.58 3.17
CA HIS A 103 3.12 7.89 3.06
C HIS A 103 2.22 7.95 1.83
N LEU A 104 1.08 8.61 2.01
CA LEU A 104 0.11 8.85 0.96
C LEU A 104 0.23 10.31 0.53
N PHE A 105 0.39 10.56 -0.77
CA PHE A 105 0.33 11.90 -1.31
C PHE A 105 -1.13 12.24 -1.61
N THR A 106 -1.76 13.00 -0.73
CA THR A 106 -3.10 13.54 -0.95
C THR A 106 -3.01 14.95 -1.54
N ARG A 107 -3.92 15.28 -2.47
CA ARG A 107 -4.11 16.68 -2.86
C ARG A 107 -4.87 17.35 -1.73
N ARG A 108 -4.31 18.43 -1.16
CA ARG A 108 -4.89 19.18 -0.02
C ARG A 108 -6.39 19.49 -0.18
N SER A 109 -6.89 19.66 -1.41
CA SER A 109 -8.31 19.90 -1.71
C SER A 109 -9.22 18.68 -1.49
N GLU A 110 -8.73 17.46 -1.73
CA GLU A 110 -9.50 16.21 -1.58
C GLU A 110 -9.63 15.79 -0.10
N GLU A 111 -8.65 16.17 0.72
CA GLU A 111 -8.66 15.90 2.16
C GLU A 111 -9.66 16.80 2.90
N LEU A 112 -9.75 18.08 2.52
CA LEU A 112 -10.73 19.02 3.07
C LEU A 112 -12.18 18.63 2.75
N THR A 113 -12.45 18.17 1.52
CA THR A 113 -13.80 17.73 1.13
C THR A 113 -14.21 16.45 1.82
N HIS A 114 -13.30 15.47 1.98
CA HIS A 114 -13.63 14.23 2.67
C HIS A 114 -13.95 14.45 4.15
N ASN A 115 -13.18 15.29 4.84
CA ASN A 115 -13.43 15.62 6.24
C ASN A 115 -14.74 16.42 6.41
N ALA A 116 -15.08 17.30 5.46
CA ALA A 116 -16.34 18.04 5.46
C ALA A 116 -17.57 17.14 5.21
N ILE A 117 -17.41 16.06 4.44
CA ILE A 117 -18.49 15.08 4.22
C ILE A 117 -18.66 14.19 5.45
N GLU A 118 -17.57 13.66 6.02
CA GLU A 118 -17.60 12.77 7.19
C GLU A 118 -18.20 13.47 8.42
N SER A 119 -17.85 14.73 8.65
CA SER A 119 -18.44 15.54 9.74
C SER A 119 -19.95 15.73 9.57
N ARG A 120 -20.41 16.10 8.37
CA ARG A 120 -21.85 16.27 8.09
C ARG A 120 -22.64 14.97 8.21
N THR A 121 -22.06 13.84 7.80
CA THR A 121 -22.70 12.52 7.96
C THR A 121 -22.86 12.17 9.43
N ASN A 122 -21.82 12.39 10.25
CA ASN A 122 -21.88 12.13 11.69
C ASN A 122 -22.90 13.03 12.41
N GLU A 123 -22.93 14.34 12.09
CA GLU A 123 -23.93 15.28 12.63
C GLU A 123 -25.37 14.85 12.28
N PHE A 124 -25.58 14.39 11.04
CA PHE A 124 -26.89 13.90 10.62
C PHE A 124 -27.29 12.61 11.36
N GLU A 125 -26.38 11.67 11.55
CA GLU A 125 -26.65 10.45 12.33
C GLU A 125 -26.98 10.74 13.79
N GLU A 126 -26.30 11.70 14.42
CA GLU A 126 -26.62 12.14 15.78
C GLU A 126 -28.01 12.80 15.86
N PHE A 127 -28.34 13.65 14.88
CA PHE A 127 -29.66 14.27 14.81
C PHE A 127 -30.78 13.23 14.65
N VAL A 128 -30.60 12.22 13.80
CA VAL A 128 -31.57 11.13 13.62
C VAL A 128 -31.73 10.32 14.91
N LYS A 129 -30.64 10.03 15.64
CA LYS A 129 -30.71 9.34 16.93
C LYS A 129 -31.45 10.12 18.00
N ALA A 130 -31.34 11.45 18.00
CA ALA A 130 -32.01 12.30 18.99
C ALA A 130 -33.54 12.39 18.79
N LEU A 131 -34.05 11.98 17.62
CA LEU A 131 -35.48 11.96 17.29
C LEU A 131 -36.17 10.61 17.56
N GLN A 132 -35.43 9.59 17.99
CA GLN A 132 -35.93 8.26 18.35
C GLN A 132 -35.91 8.05 19.86
#